data_AF-A0AAE6YIG7-F1
#
_entry.id   AF-A0AAE6YIG7-F1
#
_cell.length_a   1.000
_cell.length_b   1.000
_cell.length_c   1.000
_cell.angle_alpha   90.00
_cell.angle_beta   90.00
_cell.angle_gamma   90.00
#
_symmetry.space_group_name_H-M   'P 1'
#
loop_
_entity.id
_entity.type
_entity.pdbx_description
1 polymer ?
#
loop_
_entity_poly.entity_id
_entity_poly.type
_entity_poly.pdbx_seq_one_letter_code
_entity_poly.pdbx_strand_id
1 'polypeptide(L)'
;MYARKNLARLRKGLTLVELLVSTVIAMIIFSMVITIYYTAKTKYNSFKDKLSIEVKELTIKKTLYDFIKNTGFACKFGYSSQTYYDKTGDSLDSFFLGNSGLRVGPLPLDSNNIKSSLRSSCTSNCYQPGTNYIMVKKEDSYTKLKDTNILSTILKLDSLDNVSVGVYMALCNKSDINLTKVSSIDSNTNTVELASAPNSIYYAGDYAGIYRLEILYIKATGDQDANGNNIYSLYVYIKTNNSSGNTYELVRGVKDLQVEYATVSNGNITWSSVSTDMDIKRADYPALKISFTIDGETFSKVVVL
;
A
#
# COMPACT_ATOMS: atom_id res chain seq x y z
N MET A 1 29.63 86.80 1.30
CA MET A 1 29.71 86.07 2.59
C MET A 1 28.53 86.58 3.41
N TYR A 2 27.38 85.94 3.55
CA TYR A 2 27.01 84.55 3.78
C TYR A 2 25.83 84.10 2.89
N ALA A 3 25.79 82.80 2.60
CA ALA A 3 24.83 82.14 1.73
C ALA A 3 23.61 81.57 2.47
N ARG A 4 22.58 81.23 1.68
CA ARG A 4 21.52 80.19 1.86
C ARG A 4 20.11 80.79 1.84
N LYS A 5 19.13 80.25 1.14
CA LYS A 5 19.06 79.14 0.17
C LYS A 5 17.67 79.27 -0.46
N ASN A 6 17.58 78.98 -1.76
CA ASN A 6 16.37 78.74 -2.52
C ASN A 6 15.29 77.97 -1.73
N LEU A 7 14.22 78.64 -1.32
CA LEU A 7 12.98 78.02 -0.81
C LEU A 7 11.74 78.45 -1.60
N ALA A 8 11.93 79.06 -2.78
CA ALA A 8 10.84 79.50 -3.66
C ALA A 8 10.65 78.63 -4.92
N ARG A 9 11.30 77.46 -5.00
CA ARG A 9 10.96 76.41 -5.97
C ARG A 9 10.41 75.24 -5.18
N LEU A 10 9.09 75.02 -5.25
CA LEU A 10 8.39 73.70 -5.17
C LEU A 10 6.89 73.86 -4.84
N ARG A 11 6.20 74.82 -5.46
CA ARG A 11 4.74 74.74 -5.65
C ARG A 11 4.40 75.17 -7.08
N LYS A 12 4.95 74.46 -8.07
CA LYS A 12 4.30 74.40 -9.38
C LYS A 12 3.12 73.44 -9.21
N GLY A 13 1.90 73.94 -9.37
CA GLY A 13 0.74 73.06 -9.50
C GLY A 13 0.97 72.10 -10.65
N LEU A 14 0.61 70.82 -10.46
CA LEU A 14 0.64 69.82 -11.53
C LEU A 14 -0.24 70.30 -12.68
N THR A 15 0.33 70.34 -13.87
CA THR A 15 -0.46 70.61 -15.08
C THR A 15 -1.37 69.41 -15.36
N LEU A 16 -2.54 69.65 -15.95
CA LEU A 16 -3.50 68.59 -16.33
C LEU A 16 -2.83 67.49 -17.17
N VAL A 17 -1.87 67.88 -18.02
CA VAL A 17 -1.09 66.98 -18.88
C VAL A 17 -0.15 66.09 -18.05
N GLU A 18 0.57 66.64 -17.09
CA GLU A 18 1.44 65.85 -16.19
C GLU A 18 0.63 64.86 -15.34
N LEU A 19 -0.57 65.26 -14.93
CA LEU A 19 -1.48 64.39 -14.18
C LEU A 19 -1.99 63.23 -15.05
N LEU A 20 -2.43 63.53 -16.29
CA LEU A 20 -2.84 62.53 -17.28
C LEU A 20 -1.72 61.53 -17.60
N VAL A 21 -0.51 62.02 -17.87
CA VAL A 21 0.66 61.18 -18.15
C VAL A 21 0.99 60.28 -16.95
N SER A 22 0.94 60.82 -15.73
CA SER A 22 1.18 60.05 -14.50
C SER A 22 0.14 58.96 -14.29
N THR A 23 -1.14 59.25 -14.52
CA THR A 23 -2.21 58.22 -14.46
C THR A 23 -2.06 57.14 -15.51
N VAL A 24 -1.64 57.48 -16.73
CA VAL A 24 -1.40 56.48 -17.79
C VAL A 24 -0.24 55.57 -17.41
N ILE A 25 0.87 56.13 -16.92
CA ILE A 25 2.02 55.34 -16.44
C ILE A 25 1.59 54.44 -15.26
N ALA A 26 0.82 54.97 -14.30
CA ALA A 26 0.31 54.19 -13.18
C ALA A 26 -0.60 53.04 -13.65
N MET A 27 -1.52 53.28 -14.60
CA MET A 27 -2.38 52.24 -15.17
C MET A 27 -1.58 51.13 -15.87
N ILE A 28 -0.53 51.49 -16.61
CA ILE A 28 0.37 50.52 -17.24
C ILE A 28 1.07 49.66 -16.17
N ILE A 29 1.63 50.29 -15.13
CA ILE A 29 2.31 49.59 -14.03
C ILE A 29 1.34 48.65 -13.29
N PHE A 30 0.14 49.13 -12.94
CA PHE A 30 -0.86 48.27 -12.29
C PHE A 30 -1.27 47.09 -13.17
N SER A 31 -1.46 47.29 -14.47
CA SER A 31 -1.78 46.22 -15.42
C SER A 31 -0.65 45.18 -15.50
N MET A 32 0.61 45.63 -15.51
CA MET A 32 1.77 44.74 -15.45
C MET A 32 1.82 43.96 -14.14
N VAL A 33 1.60 44.61 -12.99
CA VAL A 33 1.60 43.95 -11.68
C VAL A 33 0.49 42.91 -11.57
N ILE A 34 -0.72 43.20 -12.06
CA ILE A 34 -1.84 42.24 -12.09
C ILE A 34 -1.47 41.04 -12.97
N THR A 35 -0.90 41.28 -14.15
CA THR A 35 -0.49 40.21 -15.07
C THR A 35 0.62 39.34 -14.47
N ILE A 36 1.61 39.96 -13.81
CA ILE A 36 2.69 39.26 -13.10
C ILE A 36 2.10 38.43 -11.96
N TYR A 37 1.21 38.99 -11.14
CA TYR A 37 0.55 38.26 -10.05
C TYR A 37 -0.23 37.06 -10.57
N TYR A 38 -1.05 37.25 -11.62
CA TYR A 38 -1.83 36.16 -12.21
C TYR A 38 -0.90 35.07 -12.76
N THR A 39 0.13 35.45 -13.50
CA THR A 39 1.12 34.51 -14.07
C THR A 39 1.91 33.77 -12.98
N ALA A 40 2.32 34.48 -11.92
CA ALA A 40 3.04 33.89 -10.80
C ALA A 40 2.14 32.89 -10.05
N LYS A 41 0.87 33.25 -9.82
CA LYS A 41 -0.11 32.39 -9.15
C LYS A 41 -0.43 31.15 -9.98
N THR A 42 -0.63 31.27 -11.29
CA THR A 42 -0.89 30.12 -12.16
C THR A 42 0.31 29.20 -12.25
N LYS A 43 1.53 29.75 -12.40
CA LYS A 43 2.76 28.95 -12.36
C LYS A 43 2.96 28.26 -11.01
N TYR A 44 2.75 28.96 -9.90
CA TYR A 44 2.86 28.39 -8.56
C TYR A 44 1.90 27.21 -8.38
N ASN A 45 0.62 27.39 -8.74
CA ASN A 45 -0.37 26.32 -8.66
C ASN A 45 0.03 25.13 -9.54
N SER A 46 0.46 25.39 -10.79
CA SER A 46 0.94 24.33 -11.69
C SER A 46 2.13 23.55 -11.11
N PHE A 47 3.11 24.23 -10.52
CA PHE A 47 4.23 23.55 -9.85
C PHE A 47 3.78 22.78 -8.62
N LYS A 48 2.87 23.35 -7.82
CA LYS A 48 2.31 22.68 -6.64
C LYS A 48 1.57 21.40 -7.02
N ASP A 49 0.72 21.46 -8.05
CA ASP A 49 -0.08 20.31 -8.50
C ASP A 49 0.84 19.23 -9.07
N LYS A 50 1.82 19.61 -9.90
CA LYS A 50 2.83 18.69 -10.42
C LYS A 50 3.63 18.01 -9.31
N LEU A 51 4.12 18.77 -8.33
CA LEU A 51 4.84 18.22 -7.17
C LEU A 51 3.94 17.27 -6.36
N SER A 52 2.66 17.60 -6.21
CA SER A 52 1.71 16.71 -5.53
C SER A 52 1.54 15.39 -6.27
N ILE A 53 1.48 15.39 -7.60
CA ILE A 53 1.37 14.17 -8.42
C ILE A 53 2.65 13.34 -8.29
N GLU A 54 3.83 13.96 -8.46
CA GLU A 54 5.13 13.28 -8.36
C GLU A 54 5.35 12.63 -6.99
N VAL A 55 4.98 13.31 -5.89
CA VAL A 55 5.09 12.76 -4.53
C VAL A 55 4.15 11.56 -4.33
N LYS A 56 2.90 11.66 -4.78
CA LYS A 56 1.94 10.53 -4.71
C LYS A 56 2.44 9.36 -5.55
N GLU A 57 2.87 9.61 -6.79
CA GLU A 57 3.43 8.60 -7.69
C GLU A 57 4.60 7.86 -7.02
N LEU A 58 5.58 8.59 -6.49
CA LEU A 58 6.76 8.00 -5.85
C LEU A 58 6.36 7.18 -4.61
N THR A 59 5.41 7.68 -3.83
CA THR A 59 4.90 6.98 -2.64
C THR A 59 4.23 5.67 -3.02
N ILE A 60 3.39 5.66 -4.06
CA ILE A 60 2.74 4.43 -4.56
C ILE A 60 3.77 3.47 -5.14
N LYS A 61 4.70 3.94 -5.98
CA LYS A 61 5.76 3.11 -6.56
C LYS A 61 6.62 2.44 -5.49
N LYS A 62 6.95 3.16 -4.42
CA LYS A 62 7.68 2.62 -3.26
C LYS A 62 6.83 1.61 -2.50
N THR A 63 5.58 1.97 -2.19
CA THR A 63 4.63 1.09 -1.51
C THR A 63 4.45 -0.23 -2.27
N LEU A 64 4.20 -0.20 -3.57
CA LEU A 64 4.05 -1.39 -4.41
C LEU A 64 5.31 -2.26 -4.42
N TYR A 65 6.48 -1.63 -4.54
CA TYR A 65 7.76 -2.34 -4.52
C TYR A 65 7.99 -3.04 -3.17
N ASP A 66 7.88 -2.30 -2.06
CA ASP A 66 8.09 -2.84 -0.70
C ASP A 66 7.01 -3.89 -0.38
N PHE A 67 5.78 -3.69 -0.82
CA PHE A 67 4.67 -4.61 -0.60
C PHE A 67 4.91 -5.98 -1.25
N ILE A 68 5.39 -5.98 -2.50
CA ILE A 68 5.71 -7.19 -3.26
C ILE A 68 7.05 -7.79 -2.82
N LYS A 69 8.07 -6.99 -2.50
CA LYS A 69 9.39 -7.52 -2.14
C LYS A 69 9.46 -8.13 -0.75
N ASN A 70 8.64 -7.66 0.18
CA ASN A 70 8.61 -8.17 1.55
C ASN A 70 7.60 -9.32 1.73
N THR A 71 7.25 -10.05 0.67
CA THR A 71 6.39 -11.24 0.74
C THR A 71 7.10 -12.46 1.33
N GLY A 72 6.35 -13.22 2.12
CA GLY A 72 6.75 -14.52 2.64
C GLY A 72 7.12 -14.52 4.12
N PHE A 73 7.87 -15.55 4.49
CA PHE A 73 8.32 -15.81 5.86
C PHE A 73 9.84 -16.06 5.86
N ALA A 74 10.52 -15.68 6.92
CA ALA A 74 11.95 -15.92 7.17
C ALA A 74 12.25 -17.37 7.58
N CYS A 75 11.41 -18.31 7.14
CA CYS A 75 11.57 -19.73 7.38
C CYS A 75 12.89 -20.22 6.76
N LYS A 76 13.71 -20.92 7.56
CA LYS A 76 15.07 -21.36 7.18
C LYS A 76 15.14 -22.11 5.86
N PHE A 77 14.10 -22.88 5.54
CA PHE A 77 14.00 -23.71 4.32
C PHE A 77 13.13 -23.06 3.23
N GLY A 78 12.80 -21.77 3.37
CA GLY A 78 11.85 -21.07 2.50
C GLY A 78 10.41 -21.29 2.92
N TYR A 79 9.46 -20.91 2.05
CA TYR A 79 8.02 -21.10 2.28
C TYR A 79 7.27 -21.64 1.05
N SER A 80 7.98 -21.90 -0.05
CA SER A 80 7.40 -22.26 -1.33
C SER A 80 7.47 -23.76 -1.65
N SER A 81 8.31 -24.50 -0.94
CA SER A 81 8.55 -25.93 -1.16
C SER A 81 7.96 -26.83 -0.08
N GLN A 82 7.51 -26.26 1.04
CA GLN A 82 6.90 -27.01 2.15
C GLN A 82 5.42 -27.29 1.97
N THR A 83 4.95 -28.33 2.65
CA THR A 83 3.53 -28.68 2.76
C THR A 83 2.86 -27.82 3.83
N TYR A 84 1.75 -27.17 3.50
CA TYR A 84 1.01 -26.36 4.46
C TYR A 84 -0.09 -27.18 5.14
N TYR A 85 -0.25 -26.97 6.45
CA TYR A 85 -1.34 -27.55 7.23
C TYR A 85 -2.12 -26.44 7.94
N ASP A 86 -3.44 -26.56 7.89
CA ASP A 86 -4.34 -25.72 8.70
C ASP A 86 -4.52 -26.33 10.09
N LYS A 87 -4.10 -25.56 11.10
CA LYS A 87 -4.28 -25.84 12.53
C LYS A 87 -4.88 -24.65 13.26
N THR A 88 -5.53 -23.74 12.53
CA THR A 88 -6.18 -22.56 13.11
C THR A 88 -7.53 -22.88 13.73
N GLY A 89 -8.20 -23.92 13.24
CA GLY A 89 -9.60 -24.23 13.57
C GLY A 89 -10.60 -23.25 12.94
N ASP A 90 -10.16 -22.40 12.01
CA ASP A 90 -11.01 -21.48 11.26
C ASP A 90 -11.17 -21.98 9.81
N SER A 91 -12.21 -21.50 9.11
CA SER A 91 -12.47 -21.89 7.71
C SER A 91 -11.70 -20.99 6.74
N LEU A 92 -10.41 -21.24 6.52
CA LEU A 92 -9.56 -20.37 5.70
C LEU A 92 -9.70 -20.61 4.18
N ASP A 93 -9.43 -19.57 3.37
CA ASP A 93 -9.34 -19.73 1.91
C ASP A 93 -8.05 -20.44 1.50
N SER A 94 -8.06 -21.01 0.29
CA SER A 94 -6.91 -21.72 -0.29
C SER A 94 -5.63 -20.88 -0.33
N PHE A 95 -5.73 -19.56 -0.48
CA PHE A 95 -4.52 -18.73 -0.49
C PHE A 95 -3.77 -18.81 0.84
N PHE A 96 -4.42 -18.90 2.01
CA PHE A 96 -3.73 -18.96 3.31
C PHE A 96 -2.75 -20.14 3.38
N LEU A 97 -3.14 -21.26 2.78
CA LEU A 97 -2.44 -22.55 2.81
C LEU A 97 -1.67 -22.83 1.50
N GLY A 98 -1.69 -21.93 0.53
CA GLY A 98 -0.95 -22.09 -0.72
C GLY A 98 0.57 -21.94 -0.55
N ASN A 99 1.35 -22.48 -1.47
CA ASN A 99 2.81 -22.31 -1.47
C ASN A 99 3.29 -21.02 -2.16
N SER A 100 2.38 -20.13 -2.53
CA SER A 100 2.72 -18.80 -3.02
C SER A 100 2.64 -17.76 -1.90
N GLY A 101 3.60 -16.83 -1.90
CA GLY A 101 3.57 -15.65 -1.04
C GLY A 101 2.78 -14.48 -1.64
N LEU A 102 2.45 -14.56 -2.94
CA LEU A 102 1.87 -13.48 -3.73
C LEU A 102 0.76 -14.01 -4.64
N ARG A 103 -0.39 -13.34 -4.63
CA ARG A 103 -1.49 -13.56 -5.55
C ARG A 103 -1.95 -12.23 -6.12
N VAL A 104 -2.32 -12.24 -7.40
CA VAL A 104 -2.92 -11.09 -8.06
C VAL A 104 -4.18 -11.56 -8.77
N GLY A 105 -5.17 -10.68 -8.91
CA GLY A 105 -6.44 -11.03 -9.52
C GLY A 105 -7.30 -9.82 -9.81
N PRO A 106 -8.35 -9.95 -10.61
CA PRO A 106 -9.37 -8.92 -10.78
C PRO A 106 -10.21 -8.76 -9.51
N LEU A 107 -10.77 -7.57 -9.28
CA LEU A 107 -11.84 -7.34 -8.30
C LEU A 107 -13.21 -7.44 -8.98
N PRO A 108 -14.24 -8.00 -8.31
CA PRO A 108 -14.31 -8.36 -6.89
C PRO A 108 -13.53 -9.62 -6.50
N LEU A 109 -13.18 -9.70 -5.22
CA LEU A 109 -12.60 -10.86 -4.57
C LEU A 109 -13.65 -11.50 -3.65
N ASP A 110 -14.38 -12.48 -4.18
CA ASP A 110 -15.49 -13.13 -3.49
C ASP A 110 -14.99 -14.26 -2.57
N SER A 111 -14.58 -13.86 -1.36
CA SER A 111 -14.17 -14.76 -0.28
C SER A 111 -14.94 -14.45 1.00
N ASN A 112 -15.37 -15.50 1.71
CA ASN A 112 -16.01 -15.37 3.02
C ASN A 112 -15.05 -14.94 4.14
N ASN A 113 -13.74 -15.03 3.93
CA ASN A 113 -12.71 -14.70 4.91
C ASN A 113 -12.16 -13.27 4.78
N ILE A 114 -12.64 -12.51 3.80
CA ILE A 114 -12.14 -11.18 3.44
C ILE A 114 -13.23 -10.14 3.60
N LYS A 115 -12.88 -8.88 3.87
CA LYS A 115 -13.86 -7.80 4.12
C LYS A 115 -14.84 -7.60 2.96
N SER A 116 -16.11 -7.30 3.31
CA SER A 116 -17.18 -7.08 2.32
C SER A 116 -16.87 -5.99 1.29
N SER A 117 -16.04 -5.00 1.61
CA SER A 117 -15.62 -3.95 0.68
C SER A 117 -14.86 -4.44 -0.56
N LEU A 118 -14.37 -5.68 -0.54
CA LEU A 118 -13.67 -6.34 -1.64
C LEU A 118 -14.59 -7.27 -2.45
N ARG A 119 -15.81 -7.54 -1.96
CA ARG A 119 -16.75 -8.52 -2.53
C ARG A 119 -17.77 -7.87 -3.43
N SER A 120 -18.35 -8.66 -4.34
CA SER A 120 -19.45 -8.25 -5.21
C SER A 120 -20.69 -7.74 -4.44
N SER A 121 -20.90 -8.24 -3.22
CA SER A 121 -22.01 -7.84 -2.32
C SER A 121 -21.78 -6.52 -1.56
N CYS A 122 -20.73 -5.77 -1.90
CA CYS A 122 -20.44 -4.51 -1.24
C CYS A 122 -21.55 -3.45 -1.51
N THR A 123 -22.02 -2.80 -0.45
CA THR A 123 -23.11 -1.80 -0.51
C THR A 123 -22.63 -0.35 -0.36
N SER A 124 -21.45 -0.12 0.21
CA SER A 124 -20.91 1.23 0.45
C SER A 124 -19.39 1.23 0.42
N ASN A 125 -18.78 2.27 -0.14
CA ASN A 125 -17.33 2.46 -0.17
C ASN A 125 -16.61 1.21 -0.72
N CYS A 126 -17.06 0.75 -1.88
CA CYS A 126 -16.59 -0.49 -2.48
C CYS A 126 -15.28 -0.31 -3.22
N TYR A 127 -14.67 -1.44 -3.58
CA TYR A 127 -13.57 -1.46 -4.54
C TYR A 127 -13.94 -0.71 -5.84
N GLN A 128 -12.93 -0.24 -6.59
CA GLN A 128 -13.16 0.31 -7.92
C GLN A 128 -13.38 -0.83 -8.93
N PRO A 129 -14.54 -0.90 -9.63
CA PRO A 129 -14.77 -1.93 -10.64
C PRO A 129 -13.72 -1.91 -11.75
N GLY A 130 -13.39 -3.10 -12.29
CA GLY A 130 -12.43 -3.24 -13.38
C GLY A 130 -10.96 -3.05 -12.97
N THR A 131 -10.65 -2.99 -11.67
CA THR A 131 -9.27 -2.93 -11.15
C THR A 131 -8.81 -4.29 -10.63
N ASN A 132 -7.50 -4.46 -10.49
CA ASN A 132 -6.90 -5.63 -9.87
C ASN A 132 -6.62 -5.41 -8.37
N TYR A 133 -6.44 -6.51 -7.64
CA TYR A 133 -5.86 -6.52 -6.31
C TYR A 133 -4.48 -7.19 -6.32
N ILE A 134 -3.68 -6.89 -5.29
CA ILE A 134 -2.41 -7.56 -5.01
C ILE A 134 -2.47 -8.07 -3.58
N MET A 135 -2.43 -9.38 -3.42
CA MET A 135 -2.54 -10.08 -2.14
C MET A 135 -1.21 -10.73 -1.77
N VAL A 136 -0.78 -10.56 -0.53
CA VAL A 136 0.49 -11.09 -0.04
C VAL A 136 0.34 -11.76 1.30
N LYS A 137 1.16 -12.78 1.52
CA LYS A 137 1.47 -13.30 2.85
C LYS A 137 2.72 -12.63 3.34
N LYS A 138 2.73 -12.25 4.61
CA LYS A 138 3.90 -11.72 5.29
C LYS A 138 3.98 -12.23 6.71
N GLU A 139 5.16 -12.15 7.27
CA GLU A 139 5.35 -12.10 8.71
C GLU A 139 5.26 -10.66 9.22
N ASP A 140 4.64 -10.46 10.37
CA ASP A 140 4.69 -9.19 11.11
C ASP A 140 5.91 -9.14 12.03
N SER A 141 6.14 -10.24 12.75
CA SER A 141 7.33 -10.51 13.53
C SER A 141 7.60 -12.02 13.54
N TYR A 142 8.83 -12.42 13.88
CA TYR A 142 9.17 -13.81 14.10
C TYR A 142 10.09 -14.00 15.29
N THR A 143 10.09 -15.23 15.78
CA THR A 143 10.90 -15.73 16.88
C THR A 143 11.26 -17.19 16.58
N LYS A 144 11.90 -17.85 17.53
CA LYS A 144 12.25 -19.27 17.44
C LYS A 144 11.62 -20.05 18.57
N LEU A 145 11.42 -21.34 18.33
CA LEU A 145 11.08 -22.28 19.38
C LEU A 145 12.25 -22.42 20.34
N LYS A 146 11.95 -22.36 21.63
CA LYS A 146 12.94 -22.54 22.69
C LYS A 146 13.18 -24.01 23.02
N ASP A 147 12.13 -24.81 22.96
CA ASP A 147 12.13 -26.24 23.28
C ASP A 147 11.51 -27.06 22.12
N THR A 148 11.81 -28.36 22.06
CA THR A 148 11.18 -29.28 21.09
C THR A 148 9.68 -29.43 21.38
N ASN A 149 8.85 -29.23 20.37
CA ASN A 149 7.42 -29.50 20.41
C ASN A 149 7.11 -30.82 19.69
N ILE A 150 6.62 -31.79 20.46
CA ILE A 150 6.20 -33.11 19.95
C ILE A 150 4.67 -33.13 19.89
N LEU A 151 4.11 -32.48 18.87
CA LEU A 151 2.66 -32.47 18.62
C LEU A 151 1.85 -31.97 19.83
N SER A 152 2.36 -30.96 20.54
CA SER A 152 1.69 -30.36 21.70
C SER A 152 1.04 -29.04 21.31
N THR A 153 -0.08 -28.69 21.95
CA THR A 153 -0.66 -27.34 21.86
C THR A 153 0.20 -26.30 22.58
N ILE A 154 1.09 -26.72 23.48
CA ILE A 154 1.95 -25.83 24.25
C ILE A 154 3.27 -25.62 23.50
N LEU A 155 3.55 -24.37 23.16
CA LEU A 155 4.79 -23.94 22.51
C LEU A 155 5.53 -22.96 23.38
N LYS A 156 6.83 -23.16 23.53
CA LYS A 156 7.72 -22.22 24.20
C LYS A 156 8.56 -21.48 23.18
N LEU A 157 8.58 -20.16 23.27
CA LEU A 157 9.24 -19.28 22.31
C LEU A 157 10.39 -18.52 22.99
N ASP A 158 11.36 -18.09 22.21
CA ASP A 158 12.47 -17.27 22.72
C ASP A 158 11.98 -15.89 23.18
N SER A 159 11.01 -15.33 22.46
CA SER A 159 10.34 -14.05 22.75
C SER A 159 8.85 -14.13 22.39
N LEU A 160 8.03 -13.34 23.07
CA LEU A 160 6.61 -13.15 22.79
C LEU A 160 6.29 -11.78 22.17
N ASP A 161 7.31 -11.07 21.67
CA ASP A 161 7.12 -9.74 21.09
C ASP A 161 6.10 -9.77 19.94
N ASN A 162 5.09 -8.90 20.05
CA ASN A 162 3.96 -8.76 19.13
C ASN A 162 3.07 -10.01 18.99
N VAL A 163 3.21 -11.00 19.87
CA VAL A 163 2.29 -12.14 19.96
C VAL A 163 1.05 -11.71 20.74
N SER A 164 -0.15 -12.03 20.24
CA SER A 164 -1.42 -11.72 20.91
C SER A 164 -2.39 -12.88 20.78
N VAL A 165 -3.32 -13.01 21.72
CA VAL A 165 -4.35 -14.06 21.65
C VAL A 165 -5.19 -13.89 20.38
N GLY A 166 -5.48 -15.01 19.71
CA GLY A 166 -6.27 -15.08 18.49
C GLY A 166 -5.49 -14.86 17.20
N VAL A 167 -4.24 -14.39 17.25
CA VAL A 167 -3.44 -14.21 16.03
C VAL A 167 -3.06 -15.55 15.41
N TYR A 168 -2.91 -15.52 14.09
CA TYR A 168 -2.35 -16.62 13.34
C TYR A 168 -0.83 -16.63 13.46
N MET A 169 -0.26 -17.82 13.60
CA MET A 169 1.18 -18.04 13.70
C MET A 169 1.57 -19.15 12.72
N ALA A 170 2.59 -18.90 11.90
CA ALA A 170 3.18 -19.88 11.03
C ALA A 170 4.37 -20.55 11.74
N LEU A 171 4.36 -21.87 11.82
CA LEU A 171 5.46 -22.69 12.33
C LEU A 171 6.14 -23.38 11.16
N CYS A 172 7.43 -23.14 10.97
CA CYS A 172 8.17 -23.68 9.82
C CYS A 172 9.28 -24.63 10.27
N ASN A 173 9.25 -25.84 9.71
CA ASN A 173 10.38 -26.76 9.76
C ASN A 173 10.86 -27.06 8.33
N LYS A 174 11.63 -28.15 8.15
CA LYS A 174 12.18 -28.54 6.85
C LYS A 174 11.11 -28.94 5.82
N SER A 175 10.03 -29.57 6.25
CA SER A 175 9.04 -30.21 5.37
C SER A 175 7.71 -29.48 5.35
N ASP A 176 7.35 -28.84 6.46
CA ASP A 176 5.98 -28.45 6.75
C ASP A 176 5.90 -27.01 7.29
N ILE A 177 4.78 -26.36 6.95
CA ILE A 177 4.34 -25.10 7.52
C ILE A 177 2.97 -25.32 8.16
N ASN A 178 2.92 -25.32 9.48
CA ASN A 178 1.63 -25.36 10.19
C ASN A 178 1.19 -23.92 10.45
N LEU A 179 0.07 -23.52 9.86
CA LEU A 179 -0.61 -22.28 10.20
C LEU A 179 -1.54 -22.55 11.38
N THR A 180 -1.23 -22.00 12.54
CA THR A 180 -1.94 -22.21 13.80
C THR A 180 -2.51 -20.90 14.34
N LYS A 181 -3.32 -20.97 15.40
CA LYS A 181 -3.91 -19.83 16.09
C LYS A 181 -3.54 -19.88 17.56
N VAL A 182 -3.07 -18.75 18.11
CA VAL A 182 -2.76 -18.61 19.53
C VAL A 182 -4.05 -18.56 20.34
N SER A 183 -4.23 -19.47 21.31
CA SER A 183 -5.38 -19.53 22.21
C SER A 183 -5.12 -18.83 23.55
N SER A 184 -3.90 -18.96 24.09
CA SER A 184 -3.51 -18.32 25.35
C SER A 184 -2.00 -17.99 25.37
N ILE A 185 -1.58 -17.10 26.27
CA ILE A 185 -0.19 -16.65 26.41
C ILE A 185 0.15 -16.60 27.90
N ASP A 186 1.31 -17.17 28.26
CA ASP A 186 1.96 -16.98 29.56
C ASP A 186 3.30 -16.25 29.37
N SER A 187 3.30 -14.97 29.68
CA SER A 187 4.47 -14.09 29.57
C SER A 187 5.57 -14.39 30.58
N ASN A 188 5.29 -15.11 31.68
CA ASN A 188 6.33 -15.43 32.67
C ASN A 188 7.26 -16.52 32.16
N THR A 189 6.74 -17.42 31.31
CA THR A 189 7.47 -18.60 30.81
C THR A 189 7.79 -18.52 29.32
N ASN A 190 7.38 -17.44 28.64
CA ASN A 190 7.38 -17.28 27.19
C ASN A 190 6.67 -18.44 26.48
N THR A 191 5.50 -18.80 27.00
CA THR A 191 4.71 -19.93 26.49
C THR A 191 3.46 -19.42 25.79
N VAL A 192 3.14 -20.02 24.65
CA VAL A 192 1.86 -19.85 23.97
C VAL A 192 1.15 -21.19 23.92
N GLU A 193 -0.16 -21.15 24.10
CA GLU A 193 -1.02 -22.29 23.80
C GLU A 193 -1.64 -22.07 22.42
N LEU A 194 -1.73 -23.15 21.65
CA LEU A 194 -2.33 -23.19 20.34
C LEU A 194 -3.75 -23.73 20.40
N ALA A 195 -4.61 -23.24 19.51
CA ALA A 195 -5.97 -23.77 19.33
C ALA A 195 -5.98 -25.25 18.91
N SER A 196 -4.91 -25.73 18.25
CA SER A 196 -4.71 -27.13 17.89
C SER A 196 -3.23 -27.45 17.79
N ALA A 197 -2.86 -28.68 18.16
CA ALA A 197 -1.50 -29.16 18.02
C ALA A 197 -1.06 -29.19 16.54
N PRO A 198 0.21 -28.86 16.25
CA PRO A 198 0.74 -28.99 14.90
C PRO A 198 0.76 -30.46 14.44
N ASN A 199 0.81 -30.70 13.13
CA ASN A 199 0.94 -32.04 12.55
C ASN A 199 2.38 -32.56 12.48
N SER A 200 3.35 -31.74 12.87
CA SER A 200 4.77 -32.02 12.69
C SER A 200 5.52 -31.77 13.98
N ILE A 201 6.65 -32.46 14.14
CA ILE A 201 7.59 -32.18 15.22
C ILE A 201 8.39 -30.93 14.84
N TYR A 202 8.56 -30.05 15.82
CA TYR A 202 9.39 -28.85 15.72
C TYR A 202 10.48 -28.90 16.78
N TYR A 203 11.69 -28.54 16.40
CA TYR A 203 12.86 -28.57 17.29
C TYR A 203 13.17 -27.17 17.82
N ALA A 204 13.93 -27.10 18.91
CA ALA A 204 14.50 -25.85 19.37
C ALA A 204 15.27 -25.16 18.22
N GLY A 205 15.01 -23.87 18.03
CA GLY A 205 15.55 -23.05 16.95
C GLY A 205 14.70 -23.02 15.67
N ASP A 206 13.67 -23.84 15.54
CA ASP A 206 12.72 -23.76 14.41
C ASP A 206 11.92 -22.45 14.46
N TYR A 207 11.44 -22.01 13.29
CA TYR A 207 10.80 -20.71 13.12
C TYR A 207 9.36 -20.72 13.65
N ALA A 208 8.99 -19.65 14.35
CA ALA A 208 7.62 -19.30 14.67
C ALA A 208 7.40 -17.81 14.38
N GLY A 209 6.44 -17.45 13.54
CA GLY A 209 6.18 -16.03 13.26
C GLY A 209 4.72 -15.71 13.02
N ILE A 210 4.37 -14.45 13.27
CA ILE A 210 3.01 -13.95 13.19
C ILE A 210 2.61 -13.85 11.73
N TYR A 211 1.62 -14.63 11.34
CA TYR A 211 1.10 -14.65 9.98
C TYR A 211 0.21 -13.43 9.74
N ARG A 212 0.44 -12.76 8.62
CA ARG A 212 -0.33 -11.60 8.18
C ARG A 212 -0.67 -11.73 6.70
N LEU A 213 -1.96 -11.60 6.40
CA LEU A 213 -2.47 -11.43 5.04
C LEU A 213 -2.65 -9.94 4.77
N GLU A 214 -2.11 -9.45 3.67
CA GLU A 214 -2.37 -8.09 3.20
C GLU A 214 -2.92 -8.08 1.78
N ILE A 215 -3.82 -7.13 1.48
CA ILE A 215 -4.37 -6.92 0.14
C ILE A 215 -4.31 -5.44 -0.20
N LEU A 216 -3.59 -5.07 -1.26
CA LEU A 216 -3.67 -3.76 -1.89
C LEU A 216 -4.77 -3.73 -2.93
N TYR A 217 -5.59 -2.68 -2.90
CA TYR A 217 -6.68 -2.47 -3.84
C TYR A 217 -7.11 -1.00 -3.87
N ILE A 218 -7.84 -0.62 -4.92
CA ILE A 218 -8.48 0.70 -5.01
C ILE A 218 -9.90 0.61 -4.45
N LYS A 219 -10.27 1.58 -3.62
CA LYS A 219 -11.58 1.65 -2.97
C LYS A 219 -12.09 3.08 -2.96
N ALA A 220 -13.41 3.25 -3.09
CA ALA A 220 -14.06 4.53 -2.89
C ALA A 220 -13.89 5.01 -1.43
N THR A 221 -13.56 6.28 -1.29
CA THR A 221 -13.32 6.91 0.02
C THR A 221 -14.62 7.21 0.77
N GLY A 222 -15.73 7.35 0.04
CA GLY A 222 -17.00 7.88 0.53
C GLY A 222 -17.21 9.35 0.19
N ASP A 223 -16.13 10.06 -0.19
CA ASP A 223 -16.21 11.44 -0.66
C ASP A 223 -16.46 11.49 -2.18
N GLN A 224 -17.08 12.58 -2.64
CA GLN A 224 -17.29 12.89 -4.05
C GLN A 224 -16.57 14.19 -4.42
N ASP A 225 -16.16 14.30 -5.69
CA ASP A 225 -15.62 15.54 -6.25
C ASP A 225 -16.74 16.56 -6.54
N ALA A 226 -16.36 17.76 -7.00
CA ALA A 226 -17.31 18.83 -7.33
C ALA A 226 -18.30 18.45 -8.46
N ASN A 227 -18.01 17.41 -9.22
CA ASN A 227 -18.85 16.89 -10.30
C ASN A 227 -19.71 15.70 -9.85
N GLY A 228 -19.66 15.31 -8.57
CA GLY A 228 -20.39 14.17 -8.02
C GLY A 228 -19.73 12.81 -8.27
N ASN A 229 -18.50 12.76 -8.78
CA ASN A 229 -17.80 11.48 -8.99
C ASN A 229 -17.15 11.01 -7.69
N ASN A 230 -17.18 9.70 -7.44
CA ASN A 230 -16.49 9.11 -6.30
C ASN A 230 -14.98 9.39 -6.34
N ILE A 231 -14.45 9.79 -5.19
CA ILE A 231 -13.01 9.88 -4.97
C ILE A 231 -12.51 8.51 -4.52
N TYR A 232 -11.52 8.00 -5.23
CA TYR A 232 -10.89 6.71 -4.95
C TYR A 232 -9.50 6.89 -4.33
N SER A 233 -9.07 5.89 -3.57
CA SER A 233 -7.74 5.84 -2.97
C SER A 233 -7.16 4.44 -3.03
N LEU A 234 -5.84 4.35 -2.95
CA LEU A 234 -5.15 3.09 -2.67
C LEU A 234 -5.32 2.75 -1.20
N TYR A 235 -5.83 1.55 -0.93
CA TYR A 235 -6.00 1.01 0.42
C TYR A 235 -5.17 -0.25 0.60
N VAL A 236 -4.80 -0.51 1.85
CA VAL A 236 -4.34 -1.83 2.29
C VAL A 236 -5.36 -2.43 3.26
N TYR A 237 -5.77 -3.65 2.97
CA TYR A 237 -6.50 -4.51 3.90
C TYR A 237 -5.52 -5.44 4.61
N ILE A 238 -5.65 -5.59 5.93
CA ILE A 238 -4.76 -6.40 6.77
C ILE A 238 -5.59 -7.34 7.64
N LYS A 239 -5.24 -8.63 7.62
CA LYS A 239 -5.85 -9.68 8.46
C LYS A 239 -4.77 -10.54 9.11
N THR A 240 -4.83 -10.66 10.43
CA THR A 240 -3.90 -11.43 11.26
C THR A 240 -4.58 -12.52 12.09
N ASN A 241 -5.91 -12.60 12.05
CA ASN A 241 -6.72 -13.54 12.82
C ASN A 241 -8.04 -13.84 12.10
N ASN A 242 -8.98 -14.51 12.75
CA ASN A 242 -10.26 -14.89 12.15
C ASN A 242 -11.27 -13.74 11.97
N SER A 243 -11.01 -12.55 12.53
CA SER A 243 -11.86 -11.37 12.33
C SER A 243 -11.84 -10.88 10.87
N SER A 244 -12.78 -10.01 10.51
CA SER A 244 -12.91 -9.47 9.15
C SER A 244 -11.77 -8.56 8.69
N GLY A 245 -10.69 -8.40 9.47
CA GLY A 245 -9.55 -7.54 9.19
C GLY A 245 -9.86 -6.04 9.14
N ASN A 246 -8.81 -5.24 9.03
CA ASN A 246 -8.88 -3.77 8.98
C ASN A 246 -8.40 -3.23 7.64
N THR A 247 -8.92 -2.07 7.25
CA THR A 247 -8.55 -1.42 5.98
C THR A 247 -8.06 0.00 6.27
N TYR A 248 -6.93 0.38 5.68
CA TYR A 248 -6.29 1.67 5.87
C TYR A 248 -6.04 2.36 4.53
N GLU A 249 -6.37 3.64 4.46
CA GLU A 249 -6.09 4.48 3.29
C GLU A 249 -4.60 4.79 3.25
N LEU A 250 -3.95 4.57 2.10
CA LEU A 250 -2.54 4.86 1.90
C LEU A 250 -2.34 6.16 1.13
N VAL A 251 -2.96 6.25 -0.04
CA VAL A 251 -2.78 7.39 -0.95
C VAL A 251 -4.10 7.74 -1.62
N ARG A 252 -4.54 8.99 -1.42
CA ARG A 252 -5.79 9.52 -1.95
C ARG A 252 -5.68 10.01 -3.39
N GLY A 253 -6.75 9.79 -4.17
CA GLY A 253 -6.85 10.22 -5.57
C GLY A 253 -6.18 9.24 -6.54
N VAL A 254 -6.21 7.94 -6.24
CA VAL A 254 -5.61 6.88 -7.07
C VAL A 254 -6.73 6.05 -7.69
N LYS A 255 -6.61 5.77 -8.99
CA LYS A 255 -7.59 5.02 -9.78
C LYS A 255 -6.89 3.98 -10.65
N ASP A 256 -7.69 3.08 -11.22
CA ASP A 256 -7.35 2.23 -12.36
C ASP A 256 -6.10 1.36 -12.12
N LEU A 257 -6.02 0.74 -10.94
CA LEU A 257 -4.95 -0.19 -10.60
C LEU A 257 -5.04 -1.44 -11.48
N GLN A 258 -4.04 -1.64 -12.33
CA GLN A 258 -3.92 -2.80 -13.22
C GLN A 258 -2.62 -3.54 -12.96
N VAL A 259 -2.66 -4.87 -13.07
CA VAL A 259 -1.50 -5.74 -12.93
C VAL A 259 -1.32 -6.53 -14.23
N GLU A 260 -0.09 -6.54 -14.71
CA GLU A 260 0.37 -7.40 -15.79
C GLU A 260 1.54 -8.25 -15.30
N TYR A 261 1.65 -9.48 -15.77
CA TYR A 261 2.77 -10.38 -15.48
C TYR A 261 3.65 -10.56 -16.71
N ALA A 262 4.95 -10.73 -16.46
CA ALA A 262 5.92 -11.04 -17.49
C ALA A 262 6.03 -12.55 -17.72
N THR A 263 6.14 -12.96 -18.98
CA THR A 263 6.70 -14.27 -19.37
C THR A 263 7.91 -14.04 -20.27
N VAL A 264 8.89 -14.92 -20.20
CA VAL A 264 10.12 -14.82 -20.99
C VAL A 264 10.22 -16.02 -21.92
N SER A 265 10.29 -15.77 -23.22
CA SER A 265 10.49 -16.80 -24.24
C SER A 265 11.53 -16.32 -25.25
N ASN A 266 12.59 -17.12 -25.43
CA ASN A 266 13.70 -16.81 -26.35
C ASN A 266 14.31 -15.41 -26.14
N GLY A 267 14.42 -14.95 -24.89
CA GLY A 267 14.96 -13.64 -24.54
C GLY A 267 13.98 -12.46 -24.70
N ASN A 268 12.76 -12.70 -25.21
CA ASN A 268 11.72 -11.68 -25.32
C ASN A 268 10.78 -11.70 -24.11
N ILE A 269 10.47 -10.52 -23.59
CA ILE A 269 9.53 -10.32 -22.48
C ILE A 269 8.14 -10.03 -23.05
N THR A 270 7.15 -10.84 -22.69
CA THR A 270 5.74 -10.58 -23.01
C THR A 270 5.00 -10.19 -21.73
N TRP A 271 4.28 -9.06 -21.77
CA TRP A 271 3.40 -8.62 -20.69
C TRP A 271 1.97 -9.09 -20.98
N SER A 272 1.34 -9.73 -20.01
CA SER A 272 -0.04 -10.24 -20.12
C SER A 272 -0.88 -9.72 -18.96
N SER A 273 -2.11 -9.30 -19.25
CA SER A 273 -3.05 -8.83 -18.24
C SER A 273 -3.55 -9.96 -17.33
N VAL A 274 -3.82 -9.64 -16.08
CA VAL A 274 -4.40 -10.58 -15.11
C VAL A 274 -5.92 -10.62 -15.26
N SER A 275 -6.44 -11.72 -15.80
CA SER A 275 -7.89 -11.92 -16.01
C SER A 275 -8.57 -12.82 -14.98
N THR A 276 -7.79 -13.57 -14.20
CA THR A 276 -8.26 -14.48 -13.14
C THR A 276 -7.29 -14.45 -11.96
N ASP A 277 -7.73 -14.96 -10.81
CA ASP A 277 -6.86 -15.11 -9.65
C ASP A 277 -5.68 -16.02 -9.97
N MET A 278 -4.46 -15.52 -9.80
CA MET A 278 -3.24 -16.24 -10.10
C MET A 278 -2.21 -16.10 -9.00
N ASP A 279 -1.67 -17.24 -8.57
CA ASP A 279 -0.53 -17.31 -7.67
C ASP A 279 0.76 -17.01 -8.44
N ILE A 280 1.47 -15.99 -7.99
CA ILE A 280 2.67 -15.50 -8.66
C ILE A 280 3.91 -16.16 -8.05
N LYS A 281 4.58 -16.98 -8.85
CA LYS A 281 5.87 -17.60 -8.51
C LYS A 281 6.95 -17.05 -9.43
N ARG A 282 8.09 -16.67 -8.86
CA ARG A 282 9.23 -16.13 -9.60
C ARG A 282 9.70 -17.03 -10.75
N ALA A 283 9.61 -18.35 -10.57
CA ALA A 283 10.01 -19.33 -11.58
C ALA A 283 9.14 -19.26 -12.86
N ASP A 284 7.86 -18.91 -12.70
CA ASP A 284 6.89 -18.87 -13.79
C ASP A 284 6.71 -17.45 -14.35
N TYR A 285 6.74 -16.46 -13.44
CA TYR A 285 6.49 -15.05 -13.73
C TYR A 285 7.59 -14.18 -13.09
N PRO A 286 8.68 -13.84 -13.81
CA PRO A 286 9.84 -13.19 -13.21
C PRO A 286 9.63 -11.72 -12.83
N ALA A 287 8.57 -11.07 -13.31
CA ALA A 287 8.27 -9.69 -12.99
C ALA A 287 6.78 -9.37 -13.08
N LEU A 288 6.35 -8.36 -12.34
CA LEU A 288 5.04 -7.72 -12.43
C LEU A 288 5.19 -6.27 -12.89
N LYS A 289 4.26 -5.82 -13.72
CA LYS A 289 4.07 -4.40 -14.07
C LYS A 289 2.73 -3.97 -13.47
N ILE A 290 2.78 -3.01 -12.57
CA ILE A 290 1.62 -2.46 -11.90
C ILE A 290 1.41 -1.04 -12.40
N SER A 291 0.25 -0.77 -12.99
CA SER A 291 -0.11 0.54 -13.52
C SER A 291 -1.25 1.15 -12.70
N PHE A 292 -1.27 2.47 -12.57
CA PHE A 292 -2.28 3.21 -11.82
C PHE A 292 -2.38 4.65 -12.34
N THR A 293 -3.49 5.32 -12.07
CA THR A 293 -3.76 6.68 -12.53
C THR A 293 -3.91 7.64 -11.36
N ILE A 294 -3.29 8.82 -11.48
CA ILE A 294 -3.41 9.96 -10.55
C ILE A 294 -3.76 11.19 -11.38
N ASP A 295 -4.84 11.88 -11.04
CA ASP A 295 -5.24 13.14 -11.69
C ASP A 295 -5.26 13.09 -13.23
N GLY A 296 -5.59 11.93 -13.80
CA GLY A 296 -5.69 11.69 -15.25
C GLY A 296 -4.40 11.20 -15.92
N GLU A 297 -3.27 11.20 -15.21
CA GLU A 297 -1.99 10.68 -15.71
C GLU A 297 -1.77 9.23 -15.26
N THR A 298 -1.36 8.36 -16.18
CA THR A 298 -1.10 6.94 -15.91
C THR A 298 0.39 6.70 -15.68
N PHE A 299 0.70 6.06 -14.56
CA PHE A 299 2.04 5.67 -14.15
C PHE A 299 2.15 4.16 -14.06
N SER A 300 3.38 3.64 -14.08
CA SER A 300 3.63 2.22 -13.84
C SER A 300 4.91 1.96 -13.05
N LYS A 301 4.91 0.83 -12.33
CA LYS A 301 6.07 0.28 -11.62
C LYS A 301 6.28 -1.16 -12.07
N VAL A 302 7.47 -1.44 -12.58
CA VAL A 302 7.93 -2.82 -12.78
C VAL A 302 8.63 -3.28 -11.50
N VAL A 303 8.26 -4.46 -11.03
CA VAL A 303 8.89 -5.16 -9.90
C VAL A 303 9.35 -6.52 -10.39
N VAL A 304 10.67 -6.70 -10.49
CA VAL A 304 11.29 -8.01 -10.72
C VAL A 304 11.18 -8.82 -9.44
N LEU A 305 10.76 -10.09 -9.50
CA LEU A 305 10.53 -10.94 -8.32
C LEU A 305 11.82 -11.60 -7.84
#